data_AF-A0A314XKG7-F1
#
_entry.id   AF-A0A314XKG7-F1
#
_cell.length_a   1.000
_cell.length_b   1.000
_cell.length_c   1.000
_cell.angle_alpha   90.00
_cell.angle_beta   90.00
_cell.angle_gamma   90.00
#
_symmetry.space_group_name_H-M   'P 1'
#
loop_
_entity.id
_entity.type
_entity.pdbx_description
1 polymer ?
#
loop_
_entity_poly.entity_id
_entity_poly.type
_entity_poly.pdbx_seq_one_letter_code
_entity_poly.pdbx_strand_id
1 'polypeptide(L)'
;MQDFKTGYLTMSSAKSMFISQLVGTAMGCVIAPLTFWLFWTAFDIGSPDGPYKAPNAVIFREMAILGIEGFSGAQALPGYVLWFFLAALVLNLLRDVTPKKISQFIPIPMAMAVPFYIGAYFAIDMFVGTMILFIWERLNRKGAEDYAGAVASGLICGDGIWTIPSAILSIFKVNPPICMYFGPSLSS
;
A
#
# COMPACT_ATOMS: atom_id res chain seq x y z
N MET A 1 6.26 -10.08 -13.08
CA MET A 1 7.23 -10.01 -14.21
C MET A 1 8.48 -9.21 -13.85
N GLN A 2 8.36 -8.18 -13.00
CA GLN A 2 9.51 -7.49 -12.43
C GLN A 2 10.38 -8.42 -11.57
N ASP A 3 9.79 -9.44 -10.94
CA ASP A 3 10.48 -10.38 -10.06
C ASP A 3 11.59 -11.14 -10.80
N PHE A 4 11.30 -11.72 -11.98
CA PHE A 4 12.33 -12.39 -12.79
C PHE A 4 13.46 -11.46 -13.24
N LYS A 5 13.16 -10.18 -13.48
CA LYS A 5 14.17 -9.16 -13.80
C LYS A 5 15.06 -8.90 -12.58
N THR A 6 14.48 -8.79 -11.39
CA THR A 6 15.22 -8.71 -10.12
C THR A 6 16.08 -9.95 -9.91
N GLY A 7 15.53 -11.15 -10.11
CA GLY A 7 16.27 -12.41 -10.00
C GLY A 7 17.45 -12.50 -10.96
N TYR A 8 17.32 -11.98 -12.18
CA TYR A 8 18.43 -11.86 -13.13
C TYR A 8 19.51 -10.90 -12.64
N LEU A 9 19.12 -9.73 -12.11
CA LEU A 9 20.05 -8.73 -11.57
C LEU A 9 20.78 -9.22 -10.30
N THR A 10 20.14 -10.05 -9.48
CA THR A 10 20.74 -10.66 -8.29
C THR A 10 21.42 -11.99 -8.57
N MET A 11 21.64 -12.34 -9.85
CA MET A 11 22.25 -13.60 -10.30
C MET A 11 21.58 -14.84 -9.68
N SER A 12 20.30 -14.73 -9.34
CA SER A 12 19.51 -15.78 -8.72
C SER A 12 18.93 -16.72 -9.79
N SER A 13 18.88 -18.00 -9.47
CA SER A 13 18.36 -19.00 -10.41
C SER A 13 16.88 -18.77 -10.69
N ALA A 14 16.53 -18.56 -11.97
CA ALA A 14 15.13 -18.39 -12.41
C ALA A 14 14.23 -19.57 -12.02
N LYS A 15 14.79 -20.79 -11.94
CA LYS A 15 14.08 -21.99 -11.47
C LYS A 15 13.71 -21.88 -10.00
N SER A 16 14.66 -21.46 -9.16
CA SER A 16 14.41 -21.25 -7.72
C SER A 16 13.33 -20.19 -7.52
N MET A 17 13.43 -19.08 -8.26
CA MET A 17 12.47 -17.99 -8.17
C MET A 17 11.04 -18.41 -8.56
N PHE A 18 10.91 -19.19 -9.64
CA PHE A 18 9.62 -19.75 -10.06
C PHE A 18 9.02 -20.69 -9.00
N ILE A 19 9.83 -21.59 -8.43
CA ILE A 19 9.40 -22.51 -7.37
C ILE A 19 8.96 -21.71 -6.14
N SER A 20 9.73 -20.71 -5.71
CA SER A 20 9.38 -19.84 -4.58
C SER A 20 8.06 -19.10 -4.82
N GLN A 21 7.82 -18.61 -6.04
CA GLN A 21 6.56 -17.94 -6.38
C GLN A 21 5.37 -18.91 -6.38
N LEU A 22 5.57 -20.15 -6.85
CA LEU A 22 4.54 -21.18 -6.84
C LEU A 22 4.17 -21.60 -5.41
N VAL A 23 5.19 -21.85 -4.57
CA VAL A 23 4.99 -22.16 -3.14
C VAL A 23 4.34 -20.98 -2.41
N GLY A 24 4.83 -19.76 -2.62
CA GLY A 24 4.27 -18.55 -2.03
C GLY A 24 2.82 -18.31 -2.44
N THR A 25 2.48 -18.55 -3.71
CA THR A 25 1.10 -18.46 -4.20
C THR A 25 0.22 -19.54 -3.57
N ALA A 26 0.69 -20.78 -3.52
CA ALA A 26 -0.07 -21.88 -2.91
C ALA A 26 -0.33 -21.63 -1.42
N MET A 27 0.68 -21.17 -0.67
CA MET A 27 0.51 -20.74 0.71
C MET A 27 -0.46 -19.56 0.83
N GLY A 28 -0.34 -18.56 -0.05
CA GLY A 28 -1.22 -17.40 -0.09
C GLY A 28 -2.69 -17.78 -0.32
N CYS A 29 -2.96 -18.75 -1.19
CA CYS A 29 -4.31 -19.27 -1.44
C CYS A 29 -4.97 -19.88 -0.21
N VAL A 30 -4.19 -20.32 0.78
CA VAL A 30 -4.72 -20.89 2.04
C VAL A 30 -4.73 -19.84 3.15
N ILE A 31 -3.59 -19.16 3.36
CA ILE A 31 -3.42 -18.23 4.47
C ILE A 31 -4.27 -16.97 4.27
N ALA A 32 -4.30 -16.39 3.07
CA ALA A 32 -5.04 -15.15 2.82
C ALA A 32 -6.55 -15.25 3.10
N PRO A 33 -7.30 -16.26 2.61
CA PRO A 33 -8.72 -16.38 2.93
C PRO A 33 -8.97 -16.72 4.41
N LEU A 34 -8.09 -17.50 5.05
CA LEU A 34 -8.21 -17.78 6.49
C LEU A 34 -8.01 -16.52 7.32
N THR A 35 -7.00 -15.70 7.01
CA THR A 35 -6.79 -14.41 7.67
C THR A 35 -7.96 -13.47 7.38
N PHE A 36 -8.43 -13.37 6.12
CA PHE A 36 -9.61 -12.56 5.81
C PHE A 36 -10.83 -12.99 6.62
N TRP A 37 -11.09 -14.29 6.74
CA TRP A 37 -12.21 -14.80 7.52
C TRP A 37 -12.08 -14.50 9.01
N LEU A 38 -10.86 -14.57 9.57
CA LEU A 38 -10.58 -14.14 10.93
C LEU A 38 -10.95 -12.66 11.14
N PHE A 39 -10.52 -11.77 10.24
CA PHE A 39 -10.85 -10.35 10.34
C PHE A 39 -12.34 -10.08 10.12
N TRP A 40 -12.98 -10.79 9.18
CA TRP A 40 -14.41 -10.65 8.88
C TRP A 40 -15.30 -11.04 10.05
N THR A 41 -14.85 -11.99 10.88
CA THR A 41 -15.57 -12.41 12.09
C THR A 41 -15.24 -11.55 13.31
N ALA A 42 -14.02 -11.03 13.39
CA ALA A 42 -13.55 -10.22 14.53
C ALA A 42 -13.98 -8.74 14.45
N PHE A 43 -14.08 -8.19 13.23
CA PHE A 43 -14.31 -6.77 13.00
C PHE A 43 -15.38 -6.53 11.94
N ASP A 44 -16.07 -5.41 12.05
CA ASP A 44 -17.01 -4.94 11.04
C ASP A 44 -16.23 -4.27 9.89
N ILE A 45 -15.90 -5.07 8.87
CA ILE A 45 -15.10 -4.62 7.72
C ILE A 45 -15.98 -3.82 6.77
N GLY A 46 -15.56 -2.59 6.46
CA GLY A 46 -16.21 -1.74 5.46
C GLY A 46 -17.23 -0.75 6.00
N SER A 47 -17.47 -0.69 7.32
CA SER A 47 -18.25 0.40 7.90
C SER A 47 -17.48 1.73 7.79
N PRO A 48 -18.14 2.83 7.36
CA PRO A 48 -17.49 4.14 7.18
C PRO A 48 -16.90 4.72 8.46
N ASP A 49 -17.45 4.34 9.62
CA ASP A 49 -17.03 4.79 10.95
C ASP A 49 -16.21 3.73 11.71
N GLY A 50 -16.02 2.56 11.10
CA GLY A 50 -15.24 1.48 11.68
C GLY A 50 -13.72 1.68 11.56
N PRO A 51 -12.91 0.95 12.35
CA PRO A 51 -11.45 1.00 12.28
C PRO A 51 -10.91 0.39 10.97
N TYR A 52 -11.62 -0.58 10.37
CA TYR A 52 -11.25 -1.24 9.12
C TYR A 52 -12.14 -0.76 7.96
N LYS A 53 -11.95 0.51 7.58
CA LYS A 53 -12.60 1.06 6.38
C LYS A 53 -12.09 0.33 5.14
N ALA A 54 -12.92 0.22 4.11
CA ALA A 54 -12.56 -0.38 2.83
C ALA A 54 -12.41 0.69 1.72
N PRO A 55 -11.49 1.67 1.84
CA PRO A 55 -11.38 2.77 0.89
C PRO A 55 -11.04 2.27 -0.52
N ASN A 56 -10.18 1.25 -0.62
CA ASN A 56 -9.83 0.63 -1.90
C ASN A 56 -11.03 0.00 -2.60
N ALA A 57 -11.97 -0.60 -1.85
CA ALA A 57 -13.16 -1.22 -2.44
C ALA A 57 -14.07 -0.17 -3.09
N VAL A 58 -14.22 1.00 -2.46
CA VAL A 58 -14.97 2.14 -3.03
C VAL A 58 -14.29 2.62 -4.30
N ILE A 59 -12.96 2.82 -4.28
CA ILE A 59 -12.22 3.27 -5.47
C ILE A 59 -12.37 2.30 -6.63
N PHE A 60 -12.22 1.00 -6.40
CA PHE A 60 -12.36 0.00 -7.46
C PHE A 60 -13.79 -0.08 -8.00
N ARG A 61 -14.80 0.10 -7.14
CA ARG A 61 -16.20 0.21 -7.57
C ARG A 61 -16.40 1.42 -8.49
N GLU A 62 -15.91 2.60 -8.10
CA GLU A 62 -16.02 3.80 -8.93
C GLU A 62 -15.26 3.66 -10.26
N MET A 63 -14.09 3.02 -10.24
CA MET A 63 -13.36 2.68 -11.48
C MET A 63 -14.14 1.72 -12.37
N ALA A 64 -14.82 0.72 -11.80
CA ALA A 64 -15.64 -0.22 -12.57
C ALA A 64 -16.88 0.45 -13.18
N ILE A 65 -17.53 1.34 -12.43
CA ILE A 65 -18.67 2.13 -12.92
C ILE A 65 -18.24 3.02 -14.08
N LEU A 66 -17.13 3.75 -13.94
CA LEU A 66 -16.55 4.55 -15.02
C LEU A 66 -16.20 3.71 -16.26
N GLY A 67 -15.73 2.47 -16.07
CA GLY A 67 -15.41 1.56 -17.15
C GLY A 67 -16.63 1.06 -17.93
N ILE A 68 -17.78 0.90 -17.26
CA ILE A 68 -19.02 0.36 -17.86
C ILE A 68 -19.89 1.48 -18.45
N GLU A 69 -20.13 2.53 -17.67
CA GLU A 69 -21.02 3.64 -18.05
C GLU A 69 -20.33 4.70 -18.93
N GLY A 70 -19.00 4.58 -19.07
CA GLY A 70 -18.16 5.53 -19.79
C GLY A 70 -18.21 6.93 -19.17
N PHE A 71 -17.68 7.91 -19.91
CA PHE A 71 -17.76 9.33 -19.53
C PHE A 71 -19.19 9.91 -19.60
N SER A 72 -20.19 9.09 -19.94
CA SER A 72 -21.58 9.48 -20.16
C SER A 72 -22.51 9.22 -18.96
N GLY A 73 -22.26 8.19 -18.13
CA GLY A 73 -23.10 7.87 -16.97
C GLY A 73 -22.60 8.41 -15.64
N ALA A 74 -21.30 8.72 -15.54
CA ALA A 74 -20.79 9.48 -14.41
C ALA A 74 -21.35 10.90 -14.49
N GLN A 75 -22.24 11.24 -13.57
CA GLN A 75 -22.66 12.60 -13.25
C GLN A 75 -21.46 13.53 -13.38
N ALA A 76 -21.42 14.29 -14.48
CA ALA A 76 -20.40 15.22 -14.92
C ALA A 76 -19.06 15.01 -14.22
N LEU A 77 -18.15 14.19 -14.78
CA LEU A 77 -16.75 14.18 -14.37
C LEU A 77 -16.30 15.65 -14.34
N PRO A 78 -16.20 16.27 -13.16
CA PRO A 78 -16.20 17.72 -13.11
C PRO A 78 -14.91 18.19 -13.74
N GLY A 79 -14.94 19.30 -14.50
CA GLY A 79 -13.85 19.67 -15.41
C GLY A 79 -12.46 19.69 -14.76
N TYR A 80 -12.38 19.87 -13.44
CA TYR A 80 -11.14 19.74 -12.66
C TYR A 80 -10.47 18.36 -12.77
N VAL A 81 -11.20 17.25 -12.94
CA VAL A 81 -10.61 15.91 -13.08
C VAL A 81 -9.78 15.80 -14.35
N LEU A 82 -10.27 16.38 -15.46
CA LEU A 82 -9.50 16.45 -16.71
C LEU A 82 -8.25 17.31 -16.53
N TRP A 83 -8.35 18.43 -15.80
CA TRP A 83 -7.20 19.25 -15.44
C TRP A 83 -6.17 18.50 -14.60
N PHE A 84 -6.59 17.76 -13.57
CA PHE A 84 -5.68 16.94 -12.76
C PHE A 84 -5.05 15.81 -13.57
N PHE A 85 -5.79 15.18 -14.48
CA PHE A 85 -5.26 14.16 -15.38
C PHE A 85 -4.18 14.74 -16.30
N LEU A 86 -4.47 15.87 -16.97
CA LEU A 86 -3.52 16.54 -17.84
C LEU A 86 -2.30 17.04 -17.05
N ALA A 87 -2.50 17.60 -15.86
CA ALA A 87 -1.41 18.02 -14.98
C ALA A 87 -0.54 16.84 -14.56
N ALA A 88 -1.13 15.71 -14.15
CA ALA A 88 -0.39 14.51 -13.81
C ALA A 88 0.39 13.94 -15.00
N LEU A 89 -0.21 13.96 -16.21
CA LEU A 89 0.45 13.54 -17.44
C LEU A 89 1.65 14.43 -17.78
N VAL A 90 1.48 15.75 -17.69
CA VAL A 90 2.57 16.72 -17.90
C VAL A 90 3.66 16.56 -16.85
N LEU A 91 3.32 16.38 -15.57
CA LEU A 91 4.31 16.17 -14.50
C LEU A 91 5.12 14.88 -14.71
N ASN A 92 4.48 13.77 -15.07
CA ASN A 92 5.19 12.53 -15.39
C ASN A 92 6.08 12.69 -16.63
N LEU A 93 5.58 13.34 -17.69
CA LEU A 93 6.37 13.58 -18.89
C LEU A 93 7.58 14.48 -18.63
N LEU A 94 7.39 15.55 -17.86
CA LEU A 94 8.48 16.43 -17.41
C LEU A 94 9.50 15.63 -16.61
N ARG A 95 9.05 14.74 -15.70
CA ARG A 95 9.94 13.89 -14.91
C ARG A 95 10.79 12.96 -15.78
N ASP A 96 10.23 12.39 -16.83
CA ASP A 96 10.90 11.43 -17.73
C ASP A 96 11.87 12.11 -18.71
N VAL A 97 11.52 13.30 -19.23
CA VAL A 97 12.35 14.04 -20.18
C VAL A 97 13.49 14.80 -19.49
N THR A 98 13.29 15.21 -18.23
CA THR A 98 14.24 16.05 -17.52
C THR A 98 15.40 15.21 -16.93
N PRO A 99 16.65 15.70 -16.96
CA PRO A 99 17.78 15.01 -16.34
C PRO A 99 17.56 14.71 -14.85
N LYS A 100 18.11 13.59 -14.39
CA LYS A 100 17.94 13.04 -13.02
C LYS A 100 18.19 14.06 -11.89
N LYS A 101 19.05 15.06 -12.11
CA LYS A 101 19.33 16.14 -11.14
C LYS A 101 18.15 17.07 -10.87
N ILE A 102 17.25 17.26 -11.84
CA ILE A 102 16.05 18.11 -11.69
C ILE A 102 14.82 17.23 -11.50
N SER A 103 14.77 16.06 -12.15
CA SER A 103 13.70 15.06 -12.01
C SER A 103 13.48 14.59 -10.56
N GLN A 104 14.52 14.61 -9.71
CA GLN A 104 14.39 14.31 -8.27
C GLN A 104 13.49 15.27 -7.48
N PHE A 105 13.27 16.50 -7.97
CA PHE A 105 12.43 17.50 -7.32
C PHE A 105 10.99 17.51 -7.85
N ILE A 106 10.71 16.76 -8.92
CA ILE A 106 9.38 16.69 -9.51
C ILE A 106 8.55 15.67 -8.71
N PRO A 107 7.43 16.09 -8.10
CA PRO A 107 6.62 15.19 -7.31
C PRO A 107 5.98 14.12 -8.20
N ILE A 108 5.82 12.92 -7.65
CA ILE A 108 5.18 11.80 -8.33
C ILE A 108 3.68 11.87 -8.03
N PRO A 109 2.81 12.12 -9.03
CA PRO A 109 1.37 12.28 -8.78
C PRO A 109 0.75 11.07 -8.07
N MET A 110 1.19 9.87 -8.41
CA MET A 110 0.75 8.64 -7.74
C MET A 110 1.09 8.64 -6.25
N ALA A 111 2.33 8.98 -5.87
CA ALA A 111 2.75 9.00 -4.46
C ALA A 111 1.99 10.08 -3.67
N MET A 112 1.66 11.21 -4.31
CA MET A 112 0.85 12.24 -3.68
C MET A 112 -0.60 11.81 -3.47
N ALA A 113 -1.17 11.01 -4.38
CA ALA A 113 -2.57 10.59 -4.30
C ALA A 113 -2.85 9.61 -3.15
N VAL A 114 -1.89 8.74 -2.80
CA VAL A 114 -2.10 7.66 -1.81
C VAL A 114 -2.60 8.16 -0.45
N PRO A 115 -1.98 9.16 0.19
CA PRO A 115 -2.46 9.67 1.47
C PRO A 115 -3.87 10.30 1.42
N PHE A 116 -4.30 10.85 0.28
CA PHE A 116 -5.60 11.50 0.18
C PHE A 116 -6.78 10.53 0.30
N TYR A 117 -6.61 9.26 -0.08
CA TYR A 117 -7.68 8.27 0.00
C TYR A 117 -7.48 7.23 1.10
N ILE A 118 -6.26 6.97 1.56
CA ILE A 118 -6.00 6.07 2.69
C ILE A 118 -6.14 6.82 4.02
N GLY A 119 -5.59 8.03 4.10
CA GLY A 119 -5.62 8.86 5.30
C GLY A 119 -4.29 9.59 5.58
N ALA A 120 -4.37 10.63 6.40
CA ALA A 120 -3.21 11.47 6.73
C ALA A 120 -2.11 10.74 7.49
N TYR A 121 -2.44 9.67 8.23
CA TYR A 121 -1.45 8.84 8.92
C TYR A 121 -0.43 8.26 7.94
N PHE A 122 -0.87 7.84 6.76
CA PHE A 122 0.00 7.29 5.72
C PHE A 122 1.01 8.31 5.19
N ALA A 123 0.64 9.60 5.13
CA ALA A 123 1.59 10.66 4.80
C ALA A 123 2.69 10.84 5.86
N ILE A 124 2.33 10.70 7.15
CA ILE A 124 3.29 10.78 8.26
C ILE A 124 4.26 9.60 8.16
N ASP A 125 3.76 8.39 7.92
CA ASP A 125 4.59 7.18 7.78
C ASP A 125 5.55 7.28 6.60
N MET A 126 5.06 7.75 5.44
CA MET A 126 5.92 8.01 4.27
C MET A 126 7.00 9.06 4.56
N PHE A 127 6.67 10.12 5.29
CA PHE A 127 7.62 11.16 5.68
C PHE A 127 8.72 10.60 6.58
N VAL A 128 8.33 9.86 7.64
CA VAL A 128 9.28 9.22 8.56
C VAL A 128 10.17 8.22 7.81
N GLY A 129 9.60 7.38 6.96
CA GLY A 129 10.35 6.43 6.14
C GLY A 129 11.35 7.11 5.20
N THR A 130 10.93 8.21 4.56
CA THR A 130 11.82 9.01 3.68
C THR A 130 12.93 9.69 4.48
N MET A 131 12.64 10.18 5.70
CA MET A 131 13.64 10.80 6.56
C MET A 131 14.71 9.78 7.01
N ILE A 132 14.30 8.56 7.38
CA ILE A 132 15.22 7.46 7.72
C ILE A 132 16.10 7.13 6.51
N LEU A 133 15.51 6.99 5.32
CA LEU A 133 16.25 6.73 4.09
C LEU A 133 17.24 7.86 3.78
N PHE A 134 16.84 9.12 3.92
CA PHE A 134 17.69 10.27 3.66
C PHE A 134 18.91 10.32 4.59
N ILE A 135 18.73 10.04 5.88
CA ILE A 135 19.84 9.96 6.84
C ILE A 135 20.76 8.78 6.48
N TRP A 136 20.18 7.63 6.10
CA TRP A 136 20.96 6.46 5.73
C TRP A 136 21.76 6.66 4.44
N GLU A 137 21.19 7.32 3.42
CA GLU A 137 21.90 7.69 2.20
C GLU A 137 23.07 8.63 2.45
N ARG A 138 22.95 9.53 3.43
CA ARG A 138 24.03 10.44 3.85
C ARG A 138 25.18 9.72 4.55
N LEU A 139 24.88 8.67 5.32
CA LEU A 139 25.89 7.89 6.05
C LEU A 139 26.53 6.81 5.18
N ASN A 140 25.73 6.05 4.44
CA ASN A 140 26.19 4.95 3.60
C ASN A 140 25.28 4.76 2.38
N ARG A 141 25.61 5.48 1.31
CA ARG A 141 24.86 5.51 0.06
C ARG A 141 24.73 4.14 -0.63
N LYS A 142 25.79 3.33 -0.62
CA LYS A 142 25.76 1.97 -1.21
C LYS A 142 24.82 1.05 -0.42
N GLY A 143 24.92 1.07 0.90
CA GLY A 143 24.04 0.26 1.76
C GLY A 143 22.56 0.65 1.64
N ALA A 144 22.27 1.95 1.53
CA ALA A 144 20.91 2.41 1.32
C ALA A 144 20.34 1.93 -0.03
N GLU A 145 21.09 2.07 -1.13
CA GLU A 145 20.65 1.63 -2.46
C GLU A 145 20.36 0.12 -2.52
N ASP A 146 21.17 -0.71 -1.85
CA ASP A 146 21.04 -2.17 -1.88
C ASP A 146 19.97 -2.70 -0.90
N TYR A 147 19.84 -2.12 0.29
CA TYR A 147 19.03 -2.69 1.38
C TYR A 147 17.74 -1.93 1.70
N ALA A 148 17.54 -0.70 1.18
CA ALA A 148 16.34 0.09 1.49
C ALA A 148 15.04 -0.65 1.15
N GLY A 149 14.99 -1.33 0.00
CA GLY A 149 13.81 -2.11 -0.39
C GLY A 149 13.52 -3.26 0.58
N ALA A 150 14.56 -3.96 1.02
CA ALA A 150 14.42 -5.05 1.99
C ALA A 150 13.90 -4.54 3.34
N VAL A 151 14.48 -3.44 3.87
CA VAL A 151 14.05 -2.83 5.13
C VAL A 151 12.62 -2.31 5.05
N ALA A 152 12.26 -1.61 3.97
CA ALA A 152 10.91 -1.10 3.76
C ALA A 152 9.88 -2.25 3.70
N SER A 153 10.19 -3.33 2.98
CA SER A 153 9.32 -4.52 2.93
C SER A 153 9.17 -5.20 4.29
N GLY A 154 10.25 -5.22 5.09
CA GLY A 154 10.24 -5.74 6.45
C GLY A 154 9.37 -4.92 7.41
N LEU A 155 9.38 -3.58 7.29
CA LEU A 155 8.53 -2.70 8.09
C LEU A 155 7.04 -2.87 7.75
N ILE A 156 6.71 -2.97 6.46
CA ILE A 156 5.33 -3.23 5.99
C ILE A 156 4.86 -4.61 6.46
N CYS A 157 5.69 -5.63 6.30
CA CYS A 157 5.39 -6.99 6.75
C CYS A 157 5.25 -7.06 8.28
N GLY A 158 6.11 -6.34 9.01
CA GLY A 158 6.09 -6.26 10.47
C GLY A 158 4.80 -5.65 11.00
N ASP A 159 4.35 -4.55 10.40
CA ASP A 159 3.05 -3.95 10.70
C ASP A 159 1.91 -4.96 10.47
N GLY A 160 1.94 -5.66 9.32
CA GLY A 160 1.01 -6.74 9.01
C GLY A 160 1.02 -7.88 10.02
N ILE A 161 2.19 -8.34 10.49
CA ILE A 161 2.31 -9.40 11.48
C ILE A 161 1.68 -8.97 12.81
N TRP A 162 1.81 -7.71 13.22
CA TRP A 162 1.24 -7.20 14.48
C TRP A 162 -0.29 -7.16 14.48
N THR A 163 -0.92 -7.09 13.30
CA THR A 163 -2.38 -7.13 13.19
C THR A 163 -2.97 -8.50 13.58
N ILE A 164 -2.23 -9.60 13.41
CA ILE A 164 -2.74 -10.96 13.69
C ILE A 164 -2.92 -11.21 15.20
N PRO A 165 -1.92 -11.02 16.08
CA PRO A 165 -2.11 -11.10 17.52
C PRO A 165 -3.18 -10.11 18.00
N SER A 166 -3.25 -8.92 17.40
CA SER A 166 -4.25 -7.91 17.76
C SER A 166 -5.67 -8.38 17.46
N ALA A 167 -5.89 -9.03 16.31
CA ALA A 167 -7.17 -9.65 15.95
C ALA A 167 -7.52 -10.80 16.90
N ILE A 168 -6.56 -11.65 17.25
CA ILE A 168 -6.77 -12.76 18.20
C ILE A 168 -7.15 -12.22 19.59
N LEU A 169 -6.43 -11.22 20.10
CA LEU A 169 -6.72 -10.60 21.40
C LEU A 169 -8.08 -9.89 21.42
N SER A 170 -8.50 -9.29 20.30
CA SER A 170 -9.84 -8.72 20.13
C SER A 170 -10.94 -9.79 20.23
N ILE A 171 -10.76 -10.95 19.58
CA ILE A 171 -11.68 -12.10 19.68
C ILE A 171 -11.80 -12.60 21.13
N PHE A 172 -10.70 -12.62 21.87
CA PHE A 172 -10.67 -13.05 23.28
C PHE A 172 -11.11 -11.97 24.29
N LYS A 173 -11.59 -10.80 23.83
CA LYS A 173 -12.13 -9.71 24.67
C LYS A 173 -11.17 -9.20 25.76
N VAL A 174 -9.86 -9.21 25.48
CA VAL A 174 -8.86 -8.69 26.42
C VAL A 174 -8.82 -7.17 26.33
N ASN A 175 -9.14 -6.48 27.43
CA ASN A 175 -9.06 -5.02 27.50
C ASN A 175 -7.59 -4.56 27.58
N PRO A 176 -7.15 -3.60 26.74
CA PRO A 176 -5.78 -3.11 26.78
C PRO A 176 -5.53 -2.21 28.01
N PRO A 177 -4.42 -2.42 28.75
CA PRO A 177 -4.12 -1.68 29.99
C PRO A 177 -3.52 -0.28 29.78
N ILE A 178 -3.12 0.10 28.56
CA ILE A 178 -2.55 1.40 28.17
C ILE A 178 -3.14 1.77 26.81
N CYS A 179 -3.09 3.04 26.39
CA CYS A 179 -3.54 3.57 25.08
C CYS A 179 -2.87 2.90 23.86
N MET A 180 -3.02 1.58 23.73
CA MET A 180 -2.96 0.80 22.50
C MET A 180 -4.40 0.55 22.10
N TYR A 181 -4.75 0.89 20.87
CA TYR A 181 -6.13 0.79 20.40
C TYR A 181 -6.47 -0.68 20.12
N PHE A 182 -7.28 -1.29 20.98
CA PHE A 182 -7.98 -2.56 20.72
C PHE A 182 -9.49 -2.28 20.82
N GLY A 183 -10.22 -2.41 19.70
CA GLY A 183 -11.67 -2.15 19.62
C GLY A 183 -12.46 -3.43 19.30
N PRO A 184 -13.37 -3.89 20.17
CA PRO A 184 -14.21 -5.08 19.95
C PRO A 184 -15.68 -4.81 19.55
N SER A 185 -16.24 -5.85 18.91
CA SER A 185 -17.63 -6.24 18.57
C SER A 185 -18.81 -5.32 18.94
N LEU A 186 -19.50 -4.76 17.93
CA LEU A 186 -20.88 -4.26 18.07
C LEU A 186 -21.84 -5.45 18.20
N SER A 187 -22.38 -5.62 19.40
CA SER A 187 -23.58 -6.42 19.65
C SER A 187 -24.83 -5.62 19.27
N SER A 188 -25.59 -6.10 18.30
CA SER A 188 -27.05 -6.17 18.35
C SER A 188 -27.50 -7.38 17.55
#